data_AF-A0AAN0RE14-F1
#
_entry.id   AF-A0AAN0RE14-F1
#
_cell.length_a   1.000
_cell.length_b   1.000
_cell.length_c   1.000
_cell.angle_alpha   90.00
_cell.angle_beta   90.00
_cell.angle_gamma   90.00
#
_symmetry.space_group_name_H-M   'P 1'
#
loop_
_entity.id
_entity.type
_entity.pdbx_description
1 polymer ?
#
loop_
_entity_poly.entity_id
_entity_poly.type
_entity_poly.pdbx_seq_one_letter_code
_entity_poly.pdbx_strand_id
1 'polypeptide(L)' 'MSFTQQDIDRLKAAIASAGLTQQVSFADGTHIRRMSPDDAARLLDMMQRDVAASAVGSAVPPSRVVRASPRSGY' A
#
# COMPACT_ATOMS: atom_id res chain seq x y z
N MET A 1 11.44 -7.21 8.06
CA MET A 1 11.45 -6.07 7.14
C MET A 1 10.01 -5.63 6.98
N SER A 2 9.66 -4.42 7.39
CA SER A 2 8.31 -3.86 7.20
C SER A 2 8.24 -3.25 5.82
N PHE A 3 7.16 -3.50 5.08
CA PHE A 3 6.96 -2.87 3.78
C PHE A 3 6.73 -1.37 3.97
N THR A 4 7.22 -0.55 3.04
CA THR A 4 6.99 0.90 3.08
C THR A 4 6.03 1.33 1.97
N GLN A 5 5.49 2.54 2.10
CA GLN A 5 4.68 3.13 1.04
C GLN A 5 5.46 3.29 -0.28
N GLN A 6 6.78 3.43 -0.20
CA GLN A 6 7.65 3.52 -1.37
C GLN A 6 7.74 2.17 -2.11
N ASP A 7 7.73 1.05 -1.40
CA ASP A 7 7.75 -0.29 -2.00
C ASP A 7 6.44 -0.60 -2.74
N ILE A 8 5.31 -0.18 -2.16
CA ILE A 8 3.98 -0.25 -2.80
C ILE A 8 3.97 0.54 -4.10
N ASP A 9 4.52 1.76 -4.10
CA ASP A 9 4.53 2.61 -5.29
C ASP A 9 5.42 2.05 -6.40
N ARG A 10 6.60 1.52 -6.03
CA ARG A 10 7.51 0.83 -6.96
C ARG A 10 6.87 -0.41 -7.58
N LEU A 11 6.17 -1.23 -6.78
CA LEU A 11 5.49 -2.41 -7.32
C LEU A 11 4.32 -2.01 -8.24
N LYS A 12 3.55 -0.98 -7.90
CA LYS A 12 2.52 -0.42 -8.78
C LYS A 12 3.08 0.02 -10.13
N ALA A 13 4.18 0.77 -10.12
CA ALA A 13 4.84 1.22 -11.34
C ALA A 13 5.36 0.04 -12.17
N ALA A 14 5.92 -0.99 -11.52
CA ALA A 14 6.40 -2.20 -12.18
C ALA A 14 5.27 -3.00 -12.85
N ILE A 15 4.13 -3.17 -12.19
CA ILE A 15 2.93 -3.81 -12.76
C ILE A 15 2.40 -2.99 -13.96
N ALA A 16 2.31 -1.67 -13.82
CA ALA A 16 1.85 -0.79 -14.88
C ALA A 16 2.78 -0.81 -16.11
N SER A 17 4.09 -0.91 -15.89
CA SER A 17 5.12 -0.93 -16.94
C SER A 17 5.22 -2.29 -17.66
N ALA A 18 5.11 -3.40 -16.92
CA ALA A 18 5.14 -4.75 -17.49
C ALA A 18 3.88 -5.08 -18.33
N GLY A 19 2.74 -4.45 -18.01
CA GLY A 19 1.46 -4.79 -18.63
C GLY A 19 0.96 -6.19 -18.24
N LEU A 20 -0.20 -6.58 -18.75
CA LEU A 20 -0.88 -7.85 -18.39
C LEU A 20 -0.18 -9.12 -18.91
N THR A 21 0.90 -9.00 -19.67
CA THR A 21 1.50 -10.12 -20.42
C THR A 21 2.97 -10.35 -20.11
N GLN A 22 3.63 -9.48 -19.33
CA GLN A 22 5.05 -9.64 -18.98
C GLN A 22 5.26 -9.89 -17.49
N GLN A 23 6.35 -10.57 -17.16
CA GLN A 23 6.73 -10.84 -15.78
C GLN A 23 7.14 -9.55 -15.08
N VAL A 24 6.60 -9.32 -13.88
CA VAL A 24 6.93 -8.18 -13.03
C VAL A 24 8.18 -8.53 -12.22
N SER A 25 9.21 -7.67 -12.30
CA SER A 25 10.41 -7.80 -11.49
C SER A 25 10.32 -6.86 -10.30
N PHE A 26 10.26 -7.41 -9.09
CA PHE A 26 10.26 -6.66 -7.83
C PHE A 26 11.59 -6.87 -7.11
N ALA A 27 12.22 -5.77 -6.68
CA ALA A 27 13.47 -5.80 -5.94
C ALA A 27 13.24 -5.33 -4.50
N ASP A 28 13.30 -6.28 -3.55
CA ASP A 28 13.13 -6.06 -2.11
C ASP A 28 14.49 -5.71 -1.44
N GLY A 29 15.25 -4.81 -2.06
CA GLY A 29 16.56 -4.33 -1.58
C GLY A 29 17.72 -5.34 -1.63
N THR A 30 17.46 -6.65 -1.50
CA THR A 30 18.47 -7.73 -1.51
C THR A 30 18.16 -8.84 -2.51
N HIS A 31 16.90 -8.97 -2.93
CA HIS A 31 16.48 -10.00 -3.87
C HIS A 31 15.63 -9.43 -4.99
N ILE A 32 15.92 -9.86 -6.22
CA ILE A 32 15.08 -9.60 -7.38
C ILE A 32 14.20 -10.82 -7.59
N ARG A 33 12.89 -10.65 -7.45
CA ARG A 33 11.88 -11.67 -7.73
C ARG A 33 11.17 -11.33 -9.02
N ARG A 34 11.10 -12.30 -9.94
CA ARG A 34 10.25 -12.24 -11.13
C ARG A 34 8.97 -13.00 -10.84
N MET A 35 7.84 -12.38 -11.07
CA MET A 35 6.53 -12.99 -10.80
C MET A 35 5.52 -12.61 -11.88
N SER A 36 4.42 -13.35 -11.93
CA SER A 36 3.32 -13.02 -12.82
C SER A 36 2.64 -11.71 -12.37
N PRO A 37 1.95 -10.99 -13.27
CA PRO A 37 1.20 -9.79 -12.89
C PRO A 37 0.11 -10.09 -11.83
N ASP A 38 -0.50 -11.29 -11.86
CA ASP A 38 -1.45 -11.74 -10.82
C ASP A 38 -0.77 -11.91 -9.44
N ASP A 39 0.39 -12.55 -9.40
CA ASP A 39 1.17 -12.69 -8.16
C ASP A 39 1.62 -11.32 -7.63
N ALA A 40 2.03 -10.42 -8.53
CA ALA A 40 2.39 -9.05 -8.17
C ALA A 40 1.20 -8.27 -7.61
N ALA A 41 0.00 -8.43 -8.17
CA ALA A 41 -1.21 -7.80 -7.66
C ALA A 41 -1.60 -8.33 -6.27
N ARG A 42 -1.46 -9.65 -6.03
CA ARG A 42 -1.67 -10.23 -4.68
C ARG A 42 -0.64 -9.71 -3.67
N LEU A 43 0.62 -9.61 -4.07
CA LEU A 43 1.67 -9.06 -3.23
C LEU A 43 1.38 -7.58 -2.89
N LEU A 44 0.91 -6.80 -3.87
CA LEU A 44 0.52 -5.41 -3.68
C LEU A 44 -0.59 -5.25 -2.62
N ASP A 45 -1.64 -6.08 -2.69
CA ASP A 45 -2.73 -6.07 -1.71
C ASP A 45 -2.22 -6.42 -0.30
N MET A 46 -1.35 -7.43 -0.20
CA MET A 46 -0.74 -7.82 1.07
C MET A 46 0.09 -6.68 1.69
N MET A 47 0.95 -6.02 0.89
CA MET A 47 1.76 -4.89 1.36
C MET A 47 0.89 -3.71 1.79
N GLN A 48 -0.17 -3.39 1.04
CA GLN A 48 -1.10 -2.32 1.40
C GLN A 48 -1.79 -2.58 2.73
N ARG A 49 -2.20 -3.82 3.00
CA ARG A 49 -2.78 -4.20 4.29
C ARG A 49 -1.76 -4.13 5.41
N ASP A 50 -0.52 -4.58 5.19
CA ASP A 50 0.55 -4.54 6.19
C ASP A 50 0.93 -3.11 6.58
N VAL A 51 1.06 -2.22 5.58
CA VAL A 51 1.31 -0.78 5.80
C VAL A 51 0.13 -0.12 6.50
N ALA A 52 -1.11 -0.42 6.09
CA ALA A 52 -2.30 0.11 6.75
C ALA A 52 -2.42 -0.40 8.20
N ALA A 53 -2.13 -1.68 8.45
CA ALA A 53 -2.15 -2.26 9.79
C ALA A 53 -1.03 -1.67 10.67
N SER A 54 0.16 -1.44 10.12
CA SER A 54 1.27 -0.80 10.82
C SER A 54 0.96 0.68 11.14
N ALA A 55 0.28 1.39 10.25
CA ALA A 55 -0.20 2.76 10.51
C ALA A 55 -1.26 2.80 11.63
N VAL A 56 -2.07 1.74 11.78
CA VAL A 56 -3.07 1.61 12.86
C VAL A 56 -2.42 1.12 14.16
N GLY A 57 -1.40 0.27 14.09
CA GLY A 57 -0.68 -0.29 15.25
C GLY A 57 0.21 0.69 16.02
N SER A 58 0.55 1.85 15.43
CA SER A 58 1.26 2.94 16.11
C SER A 58 0.37 4.10 16.57
N ALA A 59 -0.96 3.98 16.43
CA ALA A 59 -1.89 4.98 16.92
C ALA A 59 -2.80 4.37 17.98
N VAL A 60 -2.56 4.74 19.24
CA VAL A 60 -3.67 5.00 20.18
C VAL A 60 -4.78 5.67 19.36
N PRO A 61 -5.99 5.11 19.31
CA PRO A 61 -7.03 5.58 18.39
C PRO A 61 -7.17 7.09 18.59
N PRO A 62 -6.98 7.93 17.55
CA PRO A 62 -7.26 9.34 17.73
C PRO A 62 -8.74 9.41 18.05
N SER A 63 -9.06 9.94 19.22
CA SER A 63 -10.37 10.51 19.50
C SER A 63 -10.73 11.41 18.33
N ARG A 64 -11.38 10.85 17.31
CA ARG A 64 -12.11 11.61 16.30
C ARG A 64 -13.33 12.13 17.03
N VAL A 65 -13.11 13.19 17.81
CA VAL A 65 -14.19 14.05 18.28
C VAL A 65 -14.67 14.77 17.03
N VAL A 66 -15.62 14.15 16.31
CA VAL A 66 -16.34 14.80 15.22
C VAL A 66 -17.27 15.81 15.88
N ARG A 67 -16.77 17.03 16.13
CA ARG A 67 -17.65 18.17 16.42
C ARG A 67 -18.19 18.67 15.07
N ALA A 68 -19.38 18.19 14.72
CA ALA A 68 -20.22 18.88 13.77
C ALA A 68 -20.68 20.20 14.43
N SER A 69 -20.03 21.31 14.11
CA SER A 69 -20.58 22.63 14.43
C SER A 69 -21.77 22.88 13.48
N PRO A 70 -23.02 23.00 13.95
CA PRO A 70 -24.09 23.44 13.08
C PRO A 70 -23.82 24.90 12.69
N ARG A 71 -23.63 25.15 11.40
CA ARG A 71 -23.71 26.50 10.85
C ARG A 71 -25.18 26.91 10.84
N SER A 72 -25.69 27.32 12.00
CA SER A 72 -27.02 27.94 12.10
C SER A 72 -26.83 29.45 12.11
N GLY A 73 -26.94 30.04 10.92
CA GLY A 73 -27.27 31.45 10.80
C GLY A 73 -28.78 31.60 10.99
N TYR A 74 -29.18 32.36 12.00
CA TYR A 74 -30.39 33.17 12.11
C TYR A 74 -30.17 34.18 13.22
#